data_AF-A0A6A3BV88-F1
#
_entry.id   AF-A0A6A3BV88-F1
#
_cell.length_a   1.000
_cell.length_b   1.000
_cell.length_c   1.000
_cell.angle_alpha   90.00
_cell.angle_beta   90.00
_cell.angle_gamma   90.00
#
_symmetry.space_group_name_H-M   'P 1'
#
loop_
_entity.id
_entity.type
_entity.pdbx_description
1 polymer ?
#
loop_
_entity_poly.entity_id
_entity_poly.type
_entity_poly.pdbx_seq_one_letter_code
_entity_poly.pdbx_strand_id
1 'polypeptide(L)'
;MKASFDGLLLVLLAGGPARAFTLQDYEMIEEDFRFLTDLFWSNGDGLSAELIDDFSITVKEILPLFQTDTESLIQKFRNITLENCSSSTTKSKLPLPPTTGQWGPTEPNTVLRVLCYRNDEIAAKFLKKTYNLPKKL
;
A
#
# COMPACT_ATOMS: atom_id res chain seq x y z
N MET A 1 12.05 -10.67 -13.20
CA MET A 1 12.31 -9.61 -12.22
C MET A 1 11.16 -8.61 -12.13
N LYS A 2 10.96 -7.69 -13.09
CA LYS A 2 9.85 -6.70 -13.02
C LYS A 2 8.47 -7.31 -12.70
N ALA A 3 8.07 -8.36 -13.40
CA ALA A 3 6.79 -9.03 -13.15
C ALA A 3 6.67 -9.62 -11.72
N SER A 4 7.79 -9.98 -11.10
CA SER A 4 7.82 -10.47 -9.71
C SER A 4 7.58 -9.33 -8.71
N PHE A 5 8.12 -8.13 -8.96
CA PHE A 5 7.84 -6.94 -8.16
C PHE A 5 6.39 -6.46 -8.35
N ASP A 6 5.91 -6.45 -9.59
CA ASP A 6 4.49 -6.16 -9.89
C ASP A 6 3.57 -7.17 -9.18
N GLY A 7 3.97 -8.46 -9.17
CA GLY A 7 3.27 -9.53 -8.48
C GLY A 7 3.26 -9.39 -6.96
N LEU A 8 4.39 -8.99 -6.35
CA LEU A 8 4.47 -8.68 -4.92
C LEU A 8 3.47 -7.56 -4.56
N LEU A 9 3.47 -6.46 -5.32
CA LEU A 9 2.52 -5.35 -5.09
C LEU A 9 1.08 -5.78 -5.33
N LEU A 10 0.80 -6.64 -6.32
CA LEU A 10 -0.53 -7.19 -6.54
C LEU A 10 -1.03 -7.97 -5.31
N VAL A 11 -0.18 -8.80 -4.71
CA VAL A 11 -0.54 -9.55 -3.49
C VAL A 11 -0.76 -8.61 -2.31
N LEU A 12 0.10 -7.61 -2.13
CA LEU A 12 0.03 -6.68 -1.01
C LEU A 12 -1.14 -5.69 -1.10
N LEU A 13 -1.45 -5.20 -2.30
CA LEU A 13 -2.40 -4.12 -2.55
C LEU A 13 -3.69 -4.58 -3.23
N ALA A 14 -3.77 -5.81 -3.75
CA ALA A 14 -4.95 -6.34 -4.42
C ALA A 14 -5.18 -7.85 -4.21
N GLY A 15 -4.62 -8.43 -3.14
CA GLY A 15 -4.67 -9.87 -2.85
C GLY A 15 -6.03 -10.44 -2.42
N GLY A 16 -7.13 -9.68 -2.58
CA GLY A 16 -8.48 -10.13 -2.23
C GLY A 16 -8.79 -10.08 -0.73
N PRO A 17 -10.00 -10.49 -0.29
CA PRO A 17 -10.52 -10.24 1.04
C PRO A 17 -9.83 -11.03 2.17
N ALA A 18 -9.13 -12.12 1.84
CA ALA A 18 -8.37 -12.90 2.81
C ALA A 18 -7.00 -12.27 3.14
N ARG A 19 -6.54 -11.30 2.33
CA ARG A 19 -5.29 -10.60 2.61
C ARG A 19 -5.49 -9.70 3.83
N ALA A 20 -4.64 -9.87 4.83
CA ALA A 20 -4.59 -8.98 5.98
C ALA A 20 -3.16 -8.94 6.55
N PHE A 21 -2.74 -7.82 7.11
CA PHE A 21 -1.43 -7.65 7.76
C PHE A 21 -1.50 -6.71 8.96
N THR A 22 -0.68 -6.97 9.97
CA THR A 22 -0.46 -6.14 11.14
C THR A 22 0.75 -5.22 10.94
N LEU A 23 1.11 -4.40 11.93
CA LEU A 23 2.34 -3.60 11.88
C LEU A 23 3.59 -4.46 12.05
N GLN A 24 3.48 -5.51 12.85
CA GLN A 24 4.56 -6.45 13.14
C GLN A 24 4.96 -7.25 11.90
N ASP A 25 4.01 -7.51 11.00
CA ASP A 25 4.28 -8.23 9.74
C ASP A 25 5.16 -7.43 8.76
N TYR A 26 5.42 -6.13 9.02
CA TYR A 26 6.29 -5.31 8.17
C TYR A 26 7.68 -5.92 8.01
N GLU A 27 8.28 -6.41 9.10
CA GLU A 27 9.62 -7.00 9.07
C GLU A 27 9.71 -8.17 8.10
N MET A 28 8.68 -9.02 8.07
CA MET A 28 8.58 -10.14 7.14
C MET A 28 8.37 -9.68 5.70
N ILE A 29 7.53 -8.66 5.47
CA ILE A 29 7.30 -8.12 4.12
C ILE A 29 8.57 -7.49 3.56
N GLU A 30 9.31 -6.74 4.38
CA GLU A 30 10.59 -6.14 4.00
C GLU A 30 11.66 -7.20 3.72
N GLU A 31 11.72 -8.25 4.55
CA GLU A 31 12.60 -9.39 4.34
C GLU A 31 12.28 -10.17 3.06
N ASP A 32 11.00 -10.44 2.78
CA ASP A 32 10.57 -11.10 1.54
C ASP A 32 10.99 -10.29 0.30
N PHE A 33 10.86 -8.97 0.36
CA PHE A 33 11.32 -8.10 -0.72
C PHE A 33 12.85 -8.14 -0.87
N ARG A 34 13.60 -8.14 0.23
CA ARG A 34 15.06 -8.28 0.21
C ARG A 34 15.49 -9.62 -0.38
N PHE A 35 14.87 -10.74 0.03
CA PHE A 35 15.15 -12.04 -0.56
C PHE A 35 14.82 -12.09 -2.04
N LEU A 36 13.74 -11.42 -2.48
CA LEU A 36 13.42 -11.32 -3.89
C LEU A 36 14.47 -10.52 -4.67
N THR A 37 15.01 -9.43 -4.12
CA THR A 37 16.10 -8.68 -4.76
C THR A 37 17.39 -9.50 -4.80
N ASP A 38 17.73 -10.18 -3.69
CA ASP A 38 18.93 -11.01 -3.58
C ASP A 38 18.89 -12.20 -4.55
N LEU A 39 17.70 -12.78 -4.76
CA LEU A 39 17.49 -13.84 -5.75
C LEU A 39 17.87 -13.39 -7.16
N PHE A 40 17.52 -12.17 -7.55
CA PHE A 40 17.87 -11.63 -8.88
C PHE A 40 19.32 -11.18 -8.98
N TRP A 41 19.90 -10.72 -7.87
CA TRP A 41 21.32 -10.37 -7.81
C TRP A 41 22.22 -11.61 -7.87
N SER A 42 21.79 -12.71 -7.26
CA SER A 42 22.45 -14.02 -7.28
C SER A 42 23.96 -13.95 -6.93
N ASN A 43 24.30 -13.29 -5.82
CA ASN A 43 25.69 -13.10 -5.37
C ASN A 43 26.64 -12.47 -6.40
N GLY A 44 26.11 -11.67 -7.33
CA GLY A 44 26.87 -11.02 -8.40
C GLY A 44 26.89 -11.79 -9.72
N ASP A 45 26.40 -13.03 -9.75
CA ASP A 45 26.28 -13.83 -10.98
C ASP A 45 24.96 -13.55 -11.75
N GLY A 46 24.08 -12.72 -11.18
CA GLY A 46 22.77 -12.37 -11.72
C GLY A 46 22.72 -11.00 -12.40
N LEU A 47 21.63 -10.27 -12.15
CA LEU A 47 21.40 -8.92 -12.67
C LEU A 47 22.23 -7.89 -11.89
N SER A 48 22.58 -6.77 -12.54
CA SER A 48 23.30 -5.68 -11.85
C SER A 48 22.42 -5.07 -10.75
N ALA A 49 23.07 -4.62 -9.67
CA ALA A 49 22.39 -3.98 -8.55
C ALA A 49 21.63 -2.71 -8.99
N GLU A 50 22.20 -1.94 -9.93
CA GLU A 50 21.56 -0.76 -10.52
C GLU A 50 20.25 -1.12 -11.23
N LEU A 51 20.26 -2.17 -12.06
CA LEU A 51 19.05 -2.60 -12.77
C LEU A 51 17.97 -3.10 -11.80
N ILE A 52 18.36 -3.82 -10.76
CA ILE A 52 17.43 -4.28 -9.72
C ILE A 52 16.85 -3.08 -8.97
N ASP A 53 17.68 -2.09 -8.62
CA ASP A 53 17.25 -0.86 -7.97
C ASP A 53 16.20 -0.14 -8.79
N ASP A 54 16.49 0.13 -10.07
CA ASP A 54 15.62 0.83 -11.02
C ASP A 54 14.22 0.21 -11.12
N PHE A 55 14.13 -1.12 -11.23
CA PHE A 55 12.84 -1.81 -11.33
C PHE A 55 12.11 -1.96 -10.00
N SER A 56 12.78 -1.70 -8.88
CA SER A 56 12.25 -1.90 -7.54
C SER A 56 11.79 -0.60 -6.85
N ILE A 57 12.04 0.56 -7.48
CA ILE A 57 11.70 1.90 -6.96
C ILE A 57 10.29 1.96 -6.38
N THR A 58 9.28 1.56 -7.17
CA THR A 58 7.88 1.62 -6.71
C THR A 58 7.62 0.76 -5.48
N VAL A 59 8.26 -0.41 -5.36
CA VAL A 59 8.14 -1.26 -4.18
C VAL A 59 8.78 -0.57 -2.97
N LYS A 60 10.00 -0.05 -3.12
CA LYS A 60 10.73 0.67 -2.06
C LYS A 60 9.99 1.89 -1.55
N GLU A 61 9.32 2.62 -2.44
CA GLU A 61 8.51 3.78 -2.06
C GLU A 61 7.22 3.41 -1.32
N ILE A 62 6.62 2.26 -1.65
CA ILE A 62 5.34 1.81 -1.09
C ILE A 62 5.52 1.08 0.25
N LEU A 63 6.58 0.28 0.41
CA LEU A 63 6.82 -0.52 1.62
C LEU A 63 6.74 0.28 2.92
N PRO A 64 7.26 1.52 3.04
CA PRO A 64 7.13 2.33 4.25
C PRO A 64 5.67 2.58 4.69
N LEU A 65 4.68 2.52 3.79
CA LEU A 65 3.27 2.62 4.16
C LEU A 65 2.83 1.47 5.07
N PHE A 66 3.47 0.30 4.94
CA PHE A 66 3.18 -0.88 5.75
C PHE A 66 3.78 -0.77 7.16
N GLN A 67 4.83 0.03 7.36
CA GLN A 67 5.39 0.32 8.69
C GLN A 67 4.72 1.53 9.38
N THR A 68 4.11 2.43 8.60
CA THR A 68 3.49 3.65 9.11
C THR A 68 2.34 3.31 10.08
N ASP A 69 2.31 3.98 11.24
CA ASP A 69 1.25 3.81 12.22
C ASP A 69 -0.13 4.18 11.63
N THR A 70 -1.19 3.54 12.11
CA THR A 70 -2.51 3.69 11.49
C THR A 70 -3.02 5.13 11.50
N GLU A 71 -2.79 5.89 12.58
CA GLU A 71 -3.28 7.26 12.68
C GLU A 71 -2.56 8.18 11.69
N SER A 72 -1.23 8.11 11.60
CA SER A 72 -0.47 8.85 10.59
C SER A 72 -0.85 8.44 9.17
N LEU A 73 -1.10 7.15 8.92
CA LEU A 73 -1.53 6.66 7.61
C LEU A 73 -2.91 7.21 7.23
N ILE A 74 -3.83 7.33 8.19
CA ILE A 74 -5.13 7.98 8.01
C ILE A 74 -4.97 9.47 7.70
N GLN A 75 -4.09 10.19 8.42
CA GLN A 75 -3.83 11.60 8.12
C GLN A 75 -3.23 11.79 6.72
N LYS A 76 -2.27 10.95 6.35
CA LYS A 76 -1.69 10.92 5.02
C LYS A 76 -2.76 10.69 3.94
N PHE A 77 -3.63 9.71 4.14
CA PHE A 77 -4.75 9.44 3.24
C PHE A 77 -5.68 10.65 3.08
N ARG A 78 -6.02 11.32 4.19
CA ARG A 78 -6.86 12.54 4.18
C ARG A 78 -6.24 13.65 3.34
N ASN A 79 -4.97 13.96 3.59
CA ASN A 79 -4.26 15.05 2.90
C ASN A 79 -4.20 14.80 1.40
N ILE A 80 -3.73 13.61 1.01
CA ILE A 80 -3.60 13.20 -0.40
C ILE A 80 -4.95 13.18 -1.11
N THR A 81 -6.02 12.72 -0.43
CA THR A 81 -7.36 12.68 -1.03
C THR A 81 -7.93 14.08 -1.22
N LEU A 82 -7.68 15.00 -0.27
CA LEU A 82 -8.13 16.40 -0.40
C LEU A 82 -7.39 17.14 -1.50
N GLU A 83 -6.08 16.89 -1.65
CA GLU A 83 -5.25 17.49 -2.70
C GLU A 83 -5.64 16.98 -4.10
N ASN A 84 -5.86 15.66 -4.24
CA ASN A 84 -6.14 15.02 -5.53
C ASN A 84 -7.61 15.05 -5.96
N CYS A 85 -8.57 15.22 -5.03
CA CYS A 85 -9.99 15.30 -5.34
C CYS A 85 -10.51 16.73 -5.15
N SER A 86 -10.30 17.57 -6.16
CA SER A 86 -10.67 19.00 -6.18
C SER A 86 -12.20 19.29 -6.16
N SER A 87 -13.07 18.29 -5.95
CA SER A 87 -14.49 18.35 -6.29
C SER A 87 -15.48 17.98 -5.17
N SER A 88 -15.02 17.70 -3.93
CA SER A 88 -15.98 17.44 -2.84
C SER A 88 -16.40 18.74 -2.13
N THR A 89 -17.58 19.25 -2.51
CA THR A 89 -18.24 20.44 -1.91
C THR A 89 -18.87 20.19 -0.54
N THR A 90 -18.77 18.97 0.01
CA THR A 90 -19.20 18.65 1.37
C THR A 90 -17.99 18.31 2.23
N LYS A 91 -17.59 19.23 3.11
CA LYS A 91 -16.41 19.16 4.01
C LYS A 91 -16.36 17.95 4.97
N SER A 92 -17.34 17.03 4.93
CA SER A 92 -17.48 15.94 5.88
C SER A 92 -17.15 14.54 5.35
N LYS A 93 -17.08 14.31 4.04
CA LYS A 93 -16.90 12.96 3.47
C LYS A 93 -15.77 12.90 2.45
N LEU A 94 -14.76 12.07 2.75
CA LEU A 94 -13.68 11.77 1.81
C LEU A 94 -14.26 10.96 0.64
N PRO A 95 -14.03 11.35 -0.63
CA PRO A 95 -14.46 10.55 -1.77
C PRO A 95 -13.75 9.19 -1.79
N LEU A 96 -14.38 8.22 -2.46
CA LEU A 96 -13.69 6.98 -2.83
C LEU A 96 -12.75 7.30 -4.00
N PRO A 97 -11.44 7.06 -3.88
CA PRO A 97 -10.51 7.31 -4.96
C PRO A 97 -10.74 6.33 -6.12
N PRO A 98 -10.56 6.77 -7.39
CA PRO A 98 -10.69 5.89 -8.55
C PRO A 98 -9.61 4.82 -8.54
N THR A 99 -9.87 3.69 -9.21
CA THR A 99 -8.83 2.66 -9.42
C THR A 99 -8.07 2.98 -10.70
N THR A 100 -6.87 3.54 -10.56
CA THR A 100 -6.03 4.02 -11.67
C THR A 100 -5.20 2.90 -12.31
N GLY A 101 -5.05 1.77 -11.62
CA GLY A 101 -4.14 0.69 -12.04
C GLY A 101 -2.66 1.02 -11.89
N GLN A 102 -2.34 2.16 -11.26
CA GLN A 102 -0.98 2.59 -10.95
C GLN A 102 -0.80 2.60 -9.44
N TRP A 103 0.33 2.08 -8.98
CA TRP A 103 0.69 2.11 -7.56
C TRP A 103 1.66 3.25 -7.27
N GLY A 104 1.50 3.90 -6.13
CA GLY A 104 2.44 4.93 -5.71
C GLY A 104 2.26 5.36 -4.25
N PRO A 105 3.32 5.86 -3.61
CA PRO A 105 3.31 6.23 -2.19
C PRO A 105 2.39 7.41 -1.86
N THR A 106 2.06 8.21 -2.88
CA THR A 106 1.18 9.40 -2.82
C THR A 106 -0.10 9.21 -3.64
N GLU A 107 -0.35 8.01 -4.15
CA GLU A 107 -1.55 7.70 -4.91
C GLU A 107 -2.68 7.32 -3.90
N PRO A 108 -3.84 8.00 -3.93
CA PRO A 108 -4.88 7.82 -2.91
C PRO A 108 -5.38 6.37 -2.78
N ASN A 109 -5.55 5.64 -3.89
CA ASN A 109 -6.06 4.27 -3.88
C ASN A 109 -5.05 3.29 -3.24
N THR A 110 -3.75 3.50 -3.45
CA THR A 110 -2.66 2.73 -2.85
C THR A 110 -2.72 2.84 -1.34
N VAL A 111 -2.79 4.08 -0.80
CA VAL A 111 -2.90 4.30 0.64
C VAL A 111 -4.21 3.73 1.19
N LEU A 112 -5.32 3.88 0.47
CA LEU A 112 -6.59 3.27 0.85
C LEU A 112 -6.51 1.73 0.92
N ARG A 113 -5.83 1.08 -0.03
CA ARG A 113 -5.64 -0.38 -0.04
C ARG A 113 -4.80 -0.87 1.13
N VAL A 114 -3.74 -0.14 1.48
CA VAL A 114 -2.95 -0.41 2.70
C VAL A 114 -3.85 -0.35 3.94
N LEU A 115 -4.70 0.69 4.06
CA LEU A 115 -5.68 0.78 5.16
C LEU A 115 -6.71 -0.35 5.15
N CYS A 116 -7.19 -0.79 3.97
CA CYS A 116 -8.17 -1.86 3.84
C CYS A 116 -7.63 -3.22 4.28
N TYR A 117 -6.35 -3.51 4.00
CA TYR A 117 -5.72 -4.78 4.38
C TYR A 117 -5.03 -4.72 5.75
N ARG A 118 -4.96 -3.56 6.39
CA ARG A 118 -4.45 -3.41 7.75
C ARG A 118 -5.41 -4.07 8.74
N ASN A 119 -4.95 -5.15 9.37
CA ASN A 119 -5.66 -5.86 10.45
C ASN A 119 -5.55 -5.06 11.75
N ASP A 120 -6.30 -3.97 11.82
CA ASP A 120 -6.26 -3.03 12.93
C ASP A 120 -7.65 -2.42 13.19
N GLU A 121 -7.98 -2.23 14.46
CA GLU A 121 -9.29 -1.70 14.83
C GLU A 121 -9.47 -0.23 14.43
N ILE A 122 -8.40 0.57 14.45
CA ILE A 122 -8.46 2.00 14.14
C ILE A 122 -8.74 2.16 12.64
N ALA A 123 -8.02 1.40 11.79
CA ALA A 123 -8.25 1.37 10.35
C ALA A 123 -9.69 0.94 10.02
N ALA A 124 -10.17 -0.14 10.63
CA ALA A 124 -11.53 -0.62 10.42
C ALA A 124 -12.60 0.38 10.86
N LYS A 125 -12.44 1.02 12.02
CA LYS A 125 -13.36 2.07 12.52
C LYS A 125 -13.36 3.28 11.58
N PHE A 126 -12.20 3.71 11.12
CA PHE A 126 -12.05 4.80 10.17
C PHE A 126 -12.78 4.49 8.85
N LEU A 127 -12.50 3.35 8.21
CA LEU A 127 -13.10 2.97 6.93
C LEU A 127 -14.62 2.87 7.01
N LYS A 128 -15.15 2.22 8.06
CA LYS A 128 -16.60 2.08 8.29
C LYS A 128 -17.27 3.44 8.44
N LYS A 129 -16.67 4.36 9.20
CA LYS A 129 -17.20 5.71 9.41
C LYS A 129 -17.12 6.56 8.15
N THR A 130 -15.99 6.54 7.45
CA THR A 130 -15.75 7.37 6.26
C THR A 130 -16.68 7.00 5.11
N TYR A 131 -16.90 5.70 4.90
CA TYR A 131 -17.67 5.20 3.75
C TYR A 131 -19.06 4.68 4.10
N ASN A 132 -19.52 4.84 5.34
CA ASN A 132 -20.81 4.34 5.83
C ASN A 132 -20.99 2.83 5.57
N LEU A 133 -19.94 2.03 5.77
CA LEU A 133 -19.98 0.60 5.52
C LEU A 133 -20.83 -0.12 6.57
N PRO A 134 -21.50 -1.23 6.20
CA PRO A 134 -22.25 -2.06 7.15
C PRO A 134 -21.37 -2.53 8.32
N LYS A 135 -21.94 -2.55 9.52
CA LYS A 135 -21.25 -3.08 10.71
C LYS A 135 -21.24 -4.61 10.76
N LYS A 136 -22.10 -5.25 9.96
CA LYS A 136 -22.25 -6.70 9.79
C LYS A 136 -22.41 -6.97 8.29
N LEU A 137 -21.80 -8.05 7.81
CA LEU A 137 -22.01 -8.59 6.46
C LEU A 137 -23.30 -9.40 6.43
#